data_AF-A0A956SL28-F1
#
_entry.id   AF-A0A956SL28-F1
#
_cell.length_a   1.000
_cell.length_b   1.000
_cell.length_c   1.000
_cell.angle_alpha   90.00
_cell.angle_beta   90.00
_cell.angle_gamma   90.00
#
_symmetry.space_group_name_H-M   'P 1'
#
loop_
_entity.id
_entity.type
_entity.pdbx_description
1 polymer ?
#
loop_
_entity_poly.entity_id
_entity_poly.type
_entity_poly.pdbx_seq_one_letter_code
_entity_poly.pdbx_strand_id
1 'polypeptide(L)'
;MLDRDRDLLCHFLAAIAYRTQKAVRGAPAHYPHFDAGHGVRTPTQLIGHMTSLMGYTETLFLGGSYPHAPEPLPSFAEELDRFHAMLARVRDLL
;
A
#
# COMPACT_ATOMS: atom_id res chain seq x y z
N MET A 1 -4.41 21.42 9.90
CA MET A 1 -3.77 21.38 8.57
C MET A 1 -4.45 22.43 7.71
N LEU A 2 -3.72 23.21 6.90
CA LEU A 2 -4.35 24.12 5.94
C LEU A 2 -5.06 23.28 4.86
N ASP A 3 -6.21 23.73 4.37
CA ASP A 3 -7.02 22.96 3.40
C ASP A 3 -6.22 22.55 2.15
N ARG A 4 -5.31 23.42 1.69
CA ARG A 4 -4.42 23.12 0.55
C ARG A 4 -3.46 21.96 0.82
N ASP A 5 -2.90 21.87 2.03
CA ASP A 5 -1.97 20.79 2.38
C ASP A 5 -2.71 19.45 2.46
N ARG A 6 -3.95 19.49 2.98
CA ARG A 6 -4.86 18.34 2.99
C ARG A 6 -5.13 17.84 1.58
N ASP A 7 -5.53 18.74 0.69
CA ASP A 7 -5.86 18.41 -0.69
C ASP A 7 -4.65 17.81 -1.42
N LEU A 8 -3.46 18.34 -1.18
CA LEU A 8 -2.23 17.84 -1.78
C LEU A 8 -1.89 16.42 -1.29
N LEU A 9 -2.02 16.15 0.02
CA LEU A 9 -1.80 14.83 0.58
C LEU A 9 -2.83 13.82 0.06
N CYS A 10 -4.12 14.19 0.03
CA CYS A 10 -5.18 13.38 -0.57
C CYS A 10 -4.90 13.06 -2.04
N HIS A 11 -4.43 14.04 -2.81
CA HIS A 11 -4.03 13.84 -4.20
C HIS A 11 -2.87 12.84 -4.32
N PHE A 12 -1.86 12.92 -3.45
CA PHE A 12 -0.74 11.97 -3.47
C PHE A 12 -1.19 10.54 -3.13
N LEU A 13 -2.04 10.36 -2.13
CA LEU A 13 -2.61 9.04 -1.82
C LEU A 13 -3.41 8.46 -3.00
N ALA A 14 -4.22 9.29 -3.66
CA ALA A 14 -4.95 8.90 -4.86
C ALA A 14 -4.01 8.54 -6.02
N ALA A 15 -2.92 9.28 -6.20
CA ALA A 15 -1.94 9.03 -7.24
C ALA A 15 -1.15 7.73 -6.99
N ILE A 16 -0.84 7.41 -5.73
CA ILE A 16 -0.26 6.12 -5.35
C ILE A 16 -1.23 4.98 -5.70
N ALA A 17 -2.49 5.07 -5.28
CA ALA A 17 -3.52 4.07 -5.60
C ALA A 17 -3.62 3.83 -7.12
N TYR A 18 -3.72 4.91 -7.90
CA TYR A 18 -3.84 4.84 -9.35
C TYR A 18 -2.61 4.20 -10.01
N ARG A 19 -1.39 4.59 -9.62
CA ARG A 19 -0.16 4.06 -10.23
C ARG A 19 0.06 2.59 -9.89
N THR A 20 -0.23 2.17 -8.67
CA THR A 20 -0.15 0.74 -8.30
C THR A 20 -1.11 -0.10 -9.14
N GLN A 21 -2.35 0.35 -9.35
CA GLN A 21 -3.29 -0.35 -10.24
C GLN A 21 -2.78 -0.46 -11.67
N LYS A 22 -2.12 0.58 -12.19
CA LYS A 22 -1.53 0.53 -13.53
C LYS A 22 -0.39 -0.47 -13.64
N ALA A 23 0.42 -0.62 -12.59
CA ALA A 23 1.52 -1.58 -12.57
C ALA A 23 1.04 -3.04 -12.55
N VAL A 24 -0.08 -3.33 -11.89
CA VAL A 24 -0.58 -4.72 -11.72
C VAL A 24 -1.68 -5.12 -12.70
N ARG A 25 -2.25 -4.17 -13.44
CA ARG A 25 -3.37 -4.43 -14.37
C ARG A 25 -2.95 -5.39 -15.47
N GLY A 26 -3.68 -6.51 -15.59
CA GLY A 26 -3.43 -7.52 -16.61
C GLY A 26 -2.14 -8.31 -16.36
N ALA A 27 -1.55 -8.21 -15.16
CA ALA A 27 -0.39 -8.99 -14.80
C ALA A 27 -0.71 -10.50 -14.83
N PRO A 28 0.22 -11.34 -15.31
CA PRO A 28 0.02 -12.78 -15.34
C PRO A 28 -0.04 -13.35 -13.92
N ALA A 29 -0.66 -14.52 -13.74
CA ALA A 29 -0.88 -15.14 -12.43
C ALA A 29 0.40 -15.39 -11.62
N HIS A 30 1.56 -15.56 -12.29
CA HIS A 30 2.85 -15.77 -11.63
C HIS A 30 3.55 -14.46 -11.22
N TYR A 31 3.08 -13.30 -11.70
CA TYR A 31 3.68 -11.99 -11.42
C TYR A 31 3.92 -11.69 -9.93
N PRO A 32 3.01 -12.04 -8.99
CA PRO A 32 3.21 -11.76 -7.57
C PRO A 32 4.51 -12.37 -7.00
N HIS A 33 4.98 -13.46 -7.61
CA HIS A 33 6.17 -14.21 -7.23
C HIS A 33 7.37 -13.92 -8.13
N PHE A 34 7.26 -12.97 -9.07
CA PHE A 34 8.36 -12.60 -9.94
C PHE A 34 9.55 -12.08 -9.11
N ASP A 35 10.68 -12.76 -9.24
CA ASP A 35 11.95 -12.38 -8.64
C ASP A 35 12.86 -11.83 -9.74
N ALA A 36 13.22 -10.56 -9.63
CA ALA A 36 14.14 -9.91 -10.59
C ALA A 36 15.63 -10.18 -10.26
N GLY A 37 15.91 -10.99 -9.25
CA GLY A 37 17.24 -11.32 -8.77
C GLY A 37 17.83 -10.26 -7.84
N HIS A 38 19.09 -10.47 -7.43
CA HIS A 38 19.87 -9.53 -6.60
C HIS A 38 19.22 -9.16 -5.25
N GLY A 39 18.33 -10.00 -4.73
CA GLY A 39 17.68 -9.79 -3.43
C GLY A 39 16.68 -8.63 -3.41
N VAL A 40 16.19 -8.20 -4.58
CA VAL A 40 15.11 -7.21 -4.65
C VAL A 40 13.77 -7.82 -4.23
N ARG A 41 12.85 -6.96 -3.77
CA ARG A 41 11.52 -7.40 -3.35
C ARG A 41 10.69 -7.89 -4.53
N THR A 42 9.98 -9.01 -4.36
CA THR A 42 8.93 -9.45 -5.30
C THR A 42 7.74 -8.48 -5.26
N PRO A 43 6.84 -8.50 -6.27
CA PRO A 43 5.65 -7.66 -6.25
C PRO A 43 4.78 -7.85 -4.99
N THR A 44 4.58 -9.08 -4.50
CA THR A 44 3.89 -9.31 -3.22
C THR A 44 4.58 -8.61 -2.06
N GLN A 45 5.92 -8.71 -1.97
CA GLN A 45 6.70 -8.06 -0.91
C GLN A 45 6.67 -6.53 -1.00
N LEU A 46 6.62 -5.97 -2.23
CA LEU A 46 6.47 -4.53 -2.44
C LEU A 46 5.10 -4.04 -1.94
N ILE A 47 4.01 -4.71 -2.31
CA ILE A 47 2.66 -4.37 -1.83
C ILE A 47 2.56 -4.51 -0.31
N GLY A 48 3.09 -5.60 0.26
CA GLY A 48 3.13 -5.79 1.71
C GLY A 48 3.89 -4.66 2.41
N HIS A 49 5.07 -4.28 1.90
CA HIS A 49 5.86 -3.19 2.46
C HIS A 49 5.14 -1.83 2.40
N MET A 50 4.50 -1.50 1.26
CA MET A 50 3.72 -0.27 1.11
C MET A 50 2.48 -0.27 2.03
N THR A 51 1.86 -1.44 2.24
CA THR A 51 0.75 -1.61 3.19
C THR A 51 1.19 -1.34 4.62
N SER A 52 2.32 -1.94 5.04
CA SER A 52 2.90 -1.68 6.37
C SER A 52 3.24 -0.21 6.58
N LEU A 53 3.74 0.48 5.56
CA LEU A 53 4.04 1.91 5.64
C LEU A 53 2.78 2.75 5.88
N MET A 54 1.66 2.43 5.21
CA MET A 54 0.39 3.11 5.46
C MET A 54 -0.17 2.77 6.85
N GLY A 55 -0.03 1.53 7.30
CA GLY A 55 -0.36 1.13 8.67
C GLY A 55 0.45 1.88 9.71
N TYR A 56 1.76 2.00 9.52
CA TYR A 56 2.62 2.81 10.37
C TYR A 56 2.19 4.29 10.35
N THR A 57 1.84 4.82 9.17
CA THR A 57 1.35 6.20 9.05
C THR A 57 0.07 6.41 9.86
N GLU A 58 -0.89 5.49 9.83
CA GLU A 58 -2.09 5.52 10.68
C GLU A 58 -1.74 5.59 12.18
N THR A 59 -0.71 4.87 12.64
CA THR A 59 -0.28 4.93 14.04
C THR A 59 0.27 6.31 14.45
N LEU A 60 0.72 7.13 13.50
CA LEU A 60 1.12 8.51 13.80
C LEU A 60 -0.08 9.42 14.12
N PHE A 61 -1.29 9.07 13.64
CA PHE A 61 -2.52 9.80 13.94
C PHE A 61 -3.24 9.24 15.17
N LEU A 62 -3.35 7.91 15.27
CA LEU A 62 -4.18 7.24 16.26
C LEU A 62 -3.40 6.67 17.45
N GLY A 63 -2.06 6.68 17.39
CA GLY A 63 -1.21 5.93 18.31
C GLY A 63 -1.22 4.42 18.05
N GLY A 64 -0.58 3.65 18.93
CA GLY A 64 -0.50 2.20 18.83
C GLY A 64 0.66 1.69 17.96
N SER A 65 0.49 0.51 17.37
CA SER A 65 1.50 -0.13 16.51
C SER A 65 0.86 -0.84 15.33
N TYR A 66 1.64 -1.00 14.26
CA TYR A 66 1.28 -1.79 13.10
C TYR A 66 2.44 -2.74 12.76
N PRO A 67 2.19 -4.01 12.40
CA PRO A 67 3.25 -4.94 12.06
C PRO A 67 4.09 -4.46 10.88
N HIS A 68 5.43 -4.49 11.01
CA HIS A 68 6.32 -4.18 9.90
C HIS A 68 6.13 -5.15 8.72
N ALA A 69 5.82 -6.42 9.02
CA ALA A 69 5.44 -7.44 8.07
C ALA A 69 4.12 -8.07 8.54
N PRO A 70 2.96 -7.60 8.04
CA PRO A 70 1.69 -8.21 8.36
C PRO A 70 1.63 -9.62 7.76
N GLU A 71 0.88 -10.50 8.41
CA GLU A 71 0.67 -11.86 7.91
C GLU A 71 0.16 -11.82 6.45
N PRO A 72 0.73 -12.65 5.56
CA PRO A 72 0.30 -12.71 4.17
C PRO A 72 -1.16 -13.12 4.06
N LEU A 73 -1.90 -12.47 3.17
CA LEU A 73 -3.24 -12.88 2.79
C LEU A 73 -3.19 -14.02 1.77
N PRO A 74 -4.29 -14.81 1.64
CA PRO A 74 -4.32 -15.98 0.77
C PRO A 74 -4.04 -15.68 -0.70
N SER A 75 -4.34 -14.47 -1.17
CA SER A 75 -4.15 -14.07 -2.56
C SER A 75 -3.53 -12.68 -2.73
N PHE A 76 -2.86 -12.49 -3.87
CA PHE A 76 -2.33 -11.17 -4.24
C PHE A 76 -3.44 -10.13 -4.46
N ALA A 77 -4.64 -10.55 -4.86
CA ALA A 77 -5.78 -9.66 -4.99
C ALA A 77 -6.20 -9.11 -3.61
N GLU A 78 -6.28 -9.97 -2.59
CA GLU A 78 -6.60 -9.54 -1.22
C GLU A 78 -5.50 -8.63 -0.64
N GLU A 79 -4.22 -8.87 -0.99
CA GLU A 79 -3.13 -7.95 -0.64
C GLU A 79 -3.30 -6.56 -1.25
N LEU A 80 -3.71 -6.49 -2.53
CA LEU A 80 -4.01 -5.22 -3.19
C LEU A 80 -5.22 -4.52 -2.55
N ASP A 81 -6.26 -5.27 -2.22
CA ASP A 81 -7.45 -4.74 -1.54
C ASP A 81 -7.09 -4.19 -0.14
N ARG A 82 -6.28 -4.93 0.63
CA ARG A 82 -5.75 -4.47 1.92
C ARG A 82 -4.94 -3.19 1.77
N PHE A 83 -4.06 -3.14 0.77
CA PHE A 83 -3.27 -1.94 0.47
C PHE A 83 -4.16 -0.72 0.16
N HIS A 84 -5.16 -0.89 -0.71
CA HIS A 84 -6.10 0.17 -1.05
C HIS A 84 -6.95 0.61 0.14
N ALA A 85 -7.38 -0.32 1.00
CA ALA A 85 -8.08 0.00 2.24
C ALA A 85 -7.22 0.83 3.18
N MET A 86 -5.93 0.51 3.32
CA MET A 86 -5.01 1.30 4.15
C MET A 86 -4.80 2.72 3.62
N LEU A 87 -4.69 2.90 2.30
CA LEU A 87 -4.63 4.24 1.69
C LEU A 87 -5.89 5.05 2.00
N ALA A 88 -7.08 4.42 1.90
CA ALA A 88 -8.34 5.06 2.21
C ALA A 88 -8.44 5.45 3.70
N ARG A 89 -8.00 4.57 4.61
CA ARG A 89 -7.96 4.87 6.04
C ARG A 89 -7.06 6.08 6.36
N VAL A 90 -5.86 6.13 5.77
CA VAL A 90 -4.97 7.29 5.95
C VAL A 90 -5.62 8.56 5.39
N ARG A 91 -6.25 8.49 4.21
CA ARG A 91 -6.99 9.64 3.65
C ARG A 91 -8.08 10.13 4.58
N ASP A 92 -8.82 9.23 5.23
CA ASP A 92 -9.93 9.59 6.12
C ASP A 92 -9.44 10.20 7.45
N LEU A 93 -8.14 10.08 7.77
CA LEU A 93 -7.47 10.71 8.92
C LEU A 93 -6.86 12.08 8.62
N LEU A 94 -6.64 12.39 7.33
CA LEU A 94 -6.14 13.69 6.89
C LEU A 94 -7.17 14.77 7.16
#